data_AF-A0A8I5QJX6-F1
#
_entry.id   AF-A0A8I5QJX6-F1
#
_cell.length_a   1.000
_cell.length_b   1.000
_cell.length_c   1.000
_cell.angle_alpha   90.00
_cell.angle_beta   90.00
_cell.angle_gamma   90.00
#
_symmetry.space_group_name_H-M   'P 1'
#
loop_
_entity.id
_entity.type
_entity.pdbx_description
1 polymer ?
#
loop_
_entity_poly.entity_id
_entity_poly.type
_entity_poly.pdbx_seq_one_letter_code
_entity_poly.pdbx_strand_id
1 'polypeptide(L)'
;MQFGLLGTGFQLFGYEEKLQSNPLQHLFEVYVQVNKEAADDKSVAKAAQEFFQRLELGDVQALSLWQKFRDLSIEEYIRVYKRLGVYFDEYSGESFYREKSQEVLKLLESKGLLLKTIKGTAVVDLSGNGDPSSICTVMRSDGTSLYATRDLAAAIDRMDKYNFDTMIYVTDKGQKKHFQQVFQMLKIMGYDWAERCQHVPFGVVQGMKTRRGDVTFLEDVLNEIQLRMLQNMASIKTTKELKNPQETAERVGLAALIIQDFKGLLLSDYKFSWDRVFQSRGDTGVFLQYTHARLHSIFSGMMFSRDHQVCFCLSKWLLAFLLPSRVNSPVAAFCL
;
A
#
# COMPACT_ATOMS: atom_id res chain seq x y z
N MET A 1 2.67 -14.13 -13.10
CA MET A 1 1.47 -14.03 -13.97
C MET A 1 0.98 -12.61 -14.18
N GLN A 2 0.66 -11.84 -13.13
CA GLN A 2 0.13 -10.47 -13.28
C GLN A 2 1.05 -9.55 -14.09
N PHE A 3 2.36 -9.55 -13.82
CA PHE A 3 3.30 -8.78 -14.63
C PHE A 3 3.41 -9.29 -16.07
N GLY A 4 3.21 -10.58 -16.31
CA GLY A 4 3.19 -11.14 -17.67
C GLY A 4 2.06 -10.55 -18.52
N LEU A 5 0.86 -10.41 -17.93
CA LEU A 5 -0.25 -9.71 -18.56
C LEU A 5 0.08 -8.25 -18.84
N LEU A 6 0.66 -7.53 -17.88
CA LEU A 6 1.02 -6.12 -18.06
C LEU A 6 2.09 -5.93 -19.15
N GLY A 7 3.12 -6.78 -19.17
CA GLY A 7 4.18 -6.76 -20.18
C GLY A 7 3.64 -7.02 -21.59
N THR A 8 2.84 -8.07 -21.77
CA THR A 8 2.15 -8.36 -23.04
C THR A 8 1.18 -7.24 -23.42
N GLY A 9 0.40 -6.73 -22.46
CA GLY A 9 -0.54 -5.65 -22.66
C GLY A 9 0.16 -4.38 -23.13
N PHE A 10 1.33 -4.06 -22.57
CA PHE A 10 2.08 -2.88 -22.98
C PHE A 10 2.68 -3.04 -24.38
N GLN A 11 3.03 -4.26 -24.80
CA GLN A 11 3.44 -4.50 -26.18
C GLN A 11 2.30 -4.27 -27.19
N LEU A 12 1.05 -4.50 -26.78
CA LEU A 12 -0.14 -4.35 -27.64
C LEU A 12 -0.76 -2.96 -27.60
N PHE A 13 -0.81 -2.34 -26.42
CA PHE A 13 -1.58 -1.14 -26.12
C PHE A 13 -0.75 -0.04 -25.45
N GLY A 14 0.53 -0.29 -25.19
CA GLY A 14 1.42 0.66 -24.55
C GLY A 14 1.72 1.86 -25.44
N TYR A 15 1.83 3.03 -24.80
CA TYR A 15 2.19 4.27 -25.46
C TYR A 15 3.21 5.01 -24.60
N GLU A 16 4.39 5.26 -25.16
CA GLU A 16 5.55 5.72 -24.39
C GLU A 16 5.33 7.13 -23.80
N GLU A 17 4.69 8.04 -24.54
CA GLU A 17 4.44 9.40 -24.02
C GLU A 17 3.42 9.41 -22.87
N LYS A 18 2.45 8.47 -22.89
CA LYS A 18 1.50 8.29 -21.78
C LYS A 18 2.18 7.68 -20.57
N LEU A 19 3.10 6.73 -20.80
CA LEU A 19 3.91 6.15 -19.73
C LEU A 19 4.79 7.20 -19.05
N GLN A 20 5.35 8.16 -19.79
CA GLN A 20 6.16 9.26 -19.24
C GLN A 20 5.33 10.30 -18.49
N SER A 21 4.10 10.60 -18.95
CA SER A 21 3.28 11.67 -18.39
C SER A 21 2.43 11.24 -17.18
N ASN A 22 1.90 10.00 -17.19
CA ASN A 22 1.17 9.44 -16.05
C ASN A 22 1.34 7.91 -16.02
N PRO A 23 2.48 7.41 -15.49
CA PRO A 23 2.82 5.99 -15.54
C PRO A 23 1.75 5.10 -14.91
N LEU A 24 1.30 5.42 -13.69
CA LEU A 24 0.35 4.59 -12.94
C LEU A 24 -1.00 4.47 -13.64
N GLN A 25 -1.53 5.58 -14.17
CA GLN A 25 -2.80 5.59 -14.90
C GLN A 25 -2.68 4.80 -16.19
N HIS A 26 -1.64 5.04 -16.99
CA HIS A 26 -1.46 4.36 -18.27
C HIS A 26 -1.23 2.85 -18.11
N LEU A 27 -0.39 2.44 -17.15
CA LEU A 27 -0.19 1.03 -16.83
C LEU A 27 -1.48 0.36 -16.35
N PHE A 28 -2.33 1.08 -15.60
CA PHE A 28 -3.64 0.58 -15.20
C PHE A 28 -4.59 0.42 -16.40
N GLU A 29 -4.66 1.40 -17.31
CA GLU A 29 -5.47 1.33 -18.54
C GLU A 29 -5.06 0.11 -19.38
N VAL A 30 -3.75 -0.05 -19.60
CA VAL A 30 -3.18 -1.21 -20.30
C VAL A 30 -3.55 -2.52 -19.61
N TYR A 31 -3.43 -2.58 -18.28
CA TYR A 31 -3.79 -3.77 -17.50
C TYR A 31 -5.27 -4.13 -17.64
N VAL A 32 -6.18 -3.16 -17.54
CA VAL A 32 -7.63 -3.41 -17.70
C VAL A 32 -7.93 -3.91 -19.10
N GLN A 33 -7.34 -3.28 -20.12
CA GLN A 33 -7.54 -3.65 -21.51
C GLN A 33 -7.04 -5.06 -21.79
N VAL A 34 -5.80 -5.40 -21.41
CA VAL A 34 -5.25 -6.74 -21.67
C VAL A 34 -5.97 -7.84 -20.90
N ASN A 35 -6.47 -7.57 -19.68
CA ASN A 35 -7.26 -8.56 -18.96
C ASN A 35 -8.59 -8.86 -19.65
N LYS A 36 -9.22 -7.84 -20.24
CA LYS A 36 -10.43 -8.02 -21.03
C LYS A 36 -10.14 -8.87 -22.27
N GLU A 37 -9.10 -8.53 -23.02
CA GLU A 37 -8.71 -9.29 -24.22
C GLU A 37 -8.28 -10.73 -23.88
N ALA A 38 -7.57 -10.95 -22.77
CA ALA A 38 -7.16 -12.30 -22.34
C ALA A 38 -8.33 -13.19 -21.89
N ALA A 39 -9.47 -12.61 -21.51
CA ALA A 39 -10.68 -13.35 -21.21
C ALA A 39 -11.34 -13.92 -22.47
N ASP A 40 -11.23 -13.19 -23.59
CA ASP A 40 -11.88 -13.51 -24.86
C ASP A 40 -10.93 -14.25 -25.84
N ASP A 41 -9.62 -13.96 -25.79
CA ASP A 41 -8.60 -14.54 -26.67
C ASP A 41 -7.51 -15.32 -25.89
N LYS A 42 -7.48 -16.64 -26.13
CA LYS A 42 -6.47 -17.56 -25.56
C LYS A 42 -5.04 -17.25 -26.02
N SER A 43 -4.86 -16.59 -27.18
CA SER A 43 -3.55 -16.22 -27.69
C SER A 43 -2.88 -15.18 -26.79
N VAL A 44 -3.65 -14.21 -26.28
CA VAL A 44 -3.19 -13.17 -25.35
C VAL A 44 -2.82 -13.78 -24.01
N ALA A 45 -3.65 -14.70 -23.49
CA ALA A 45 -3.35 -15.41 -22.24
C ALA A 45 -2.05 -16.23 -22.37
N LYS A 46 -1.83 -16.88 -23.52
CA LYS A 46 -0.59 -17.62 -23.80
C LYS A 46 0.62 -16.68 -23.89
N ALA A 47 0.50 -15.57 -24.60
CA ALA A 47 1.56 -14.57 -24.72
C ALA A 47 1.95 -13.99 -23.35
N ALA A 48 0.99 -13.78 -22.45
CA ALA A 48 1.25 -13.34 -21.07
C ALA A 48 2.02 -14.38 -20.25
N GLN A 49 1.72 -15.67 -20.43
CA GLN A 49 2.48 -16.76 -19.81
C GLN A 49 3.91 -16.83 -20.36
N GLU A 50 4.07 -16.74 -21.68
CA GLU A 50 5.37 -16.73 -22.36
C GLU A 50 6.20 -15.51 -21.93
N PHE A 51 5.60 -14.33 -21.81
CA PHE A 51 6.25 -13.13 -21.29
C PHE A 51 6.73 -13.34 -19.85
N PHE A 52 5.86 -13.87 -18.99
CA PHE A 52 6.22 -14.16 -17.60
C PHE A 52 7.37 -15.15 -17.50
N GLN A 53 7.37 -16.22 -18.30
CA GLN A 53 8.47 -17.18 -18.36
C GLN A 53 9.79 -16.54 -18.81
N ARG A 54 9.76 -15.65 -19.81
CA ARG A 54 10.96 -14.91 -20.23
C ARG A 54 11.53 -14.05 -19.11
N LEU A 55 10.68 -13.32 -18.39
CA LEU A 55 11.09 -12.56 -17.21
C LEU A 55 11.73 -13.50 -16.17
N GLU A 56 11.12 -14.66 -15.95
CA GLU A 56 11.58 -15.64 -14.99
C GLU A 56 12.94 -16.28 -15.34
N LEU A 57 13.26 -16.36 -16.63
CA LEU A 57 14.53 -16.85 -17.17
C LEU A 57 15.61 -15.75 -17.28
N GLY A 58 15.30 -14.53 -16.86
CA GLY A 58 16.24 -13.41 -16.90
C GLY A 58 16.43 -12.81 -18.30
N ASP A 59 15.42 -12.89 -19.17
CA ASP A 59 15.44 -12.22 -20.48
C ASP A 59 15.67 -10.71 -20.31
N VAL A 60 16.72 -10.19 -20.96
CA VAL A 60 17.18 -8.80 -20.81
C VAL A 60 16.09 -7.81 -21.17
N GLN A 61 15.31 -8.09 -22.22
CA GLN A 61 14.23 -7.20 -22.66
C GLN A 61 13.06 -7.19 -21.67
N ALA A 62 12.63 -8.37 -21.21
CA ALA A 62 11.58 -8.47 -20.20
C ALA A 62 11.99 -7.81 -18.87
N LEU A 63 13.23 -8.04 -18.41
CA LEU A 63 13.78 -7.42 -17.20
C LEU A 63 13.89 -5.90 -17.33
N SER A 64 14.36 -5.40 -18.48
CA SER A 64 14.47 -3.95 -18.71
C SER A 64 13.10 -3.27 -18.69
N LEU A 65 12.07 -3.90 -19.26
CA LEU A 65 10.71 -3.37 -19.23
C LEU A 65 10.14 -3.37 -17.81
N TRP A 66 10.36 -4.46 -17.07
CA TRP A 66 9.98 -4.56 -15.65
C TRP A 66 10.64 -3.48 -14.80
N GLN A 67 11.95 -3.32 -14.92
CA GLN A 67 12.71 -2.33 -14.16
C GLN A 67 12.18 -0.91 -14.47
N LYS A 68 11.94 -0.60 -15.74
CA LYS A 68 11.37 0.67 -16.16
C LYS A 68 10.00 0.95 -15.52
N PHE A 69 9.08 -0.01 -15.52
CA PHE A 69 7.75 0.17 -14.91
C PHE A 69 7.85 0.35 -13.40
N ARG A 70 8.73 -0.42 -12.76
CA ARG A 70 9.00 -0.31 -11.33
C ARG A 70 9.54 1.08 -10.97
N ASP A 71 10.57 1.55 -11.66
CA ASP A 71 11.23 2.81 -11.33
C ASP A 71 10.29 4.01 -11.51
N LEU A 72 9.57 4.08 -12.64
CA LEU A 72 8.55 5.11 -12.87
C LEU A 72 7.44 5.07 -11.81
N SER A 73 7.01 3.87 -11.39
CA SER A 73 5.98 3.74 -10.36
C SER A 73 6.48 4.19 -8.99
N ILE A 74 7.74 3.89 -8.64
CA ILE A 74 8.36 4.34 -7.38
C ILE A 74 8.48 5.86 -7.34
N GLU A 75 8.90 6.50 -8.42
CA GLU A 75 8.95 7.97 -8.51
C GLU A 75 7.57 8.59 -8.25
N GLU A 76 6.53 8.01 -8.86
CA GLU A 76 5.14 8.43 -8.63
C GLU A 76 4.67 8.19 -7.20
N TYR A 77 5.02 7.05 -6.60
CA TYR A 77 4.74 6.79 -5.19
C TYR A 77 5.42 7.82 -4.29
N ILE A 78 6.71 8.10 -4.48
CA ILE A 78 7.44 9.12 -3.71
C ILE A 78 6.73 10.47 -3.80
N ARG A 79 6.34 10.88 -5.02
CA ARG A 79 5.61 12.14 -5.27
C ARG A 79 4.30 12.21 -4.49
N VAL A 80 3.48 11.17 -4.56
CA VAL A 80 2.16 11.13 -3.91
C VAL A 80 2.28 11.00 -2.39
N TYR A 81 3.16 10.13 -1.89
CA TYR A 81 3.40 9.94 -0.45
C TYR A 81 3.94 11.20 0.22
N LYS A 82 4.79 11.96 -0.47
CA LYS A 82 5.30 13.24 0.02
C LYS A 82 4.18 14.25 0.29
N ARG A 83 3.10 14.25 -0.50
CA ARG A 83 1.92 15.13 -0.29
C ARG A 83 1.22 14.82 1.03
N LEU A 84 1.19 13.54 1.44
CA LEU A 84 0.69 13.10 2.74
C LEU A 84 1.69 13.33 3.89
N GLY A 85 2.91 13.80 3.59
CA GLY A 85 3.99 13.92 4.56
C GLY A 85 4.64 12.60 4.95
N VAL A 86 4.50 11.55 4.12
CA VAL A 86 5.11 10.23 4.29
C VAL A 86 6.43 10.17 3.53
N TYR A 87 7.44 9.56 4.14
CA TYR A 87 8.73 9.26 3.51
C TYR A 87 9.11 7.83 3.89
N PHE A 88 9.44 7.01 2.89
CA PHE A 88 9.91 5.65 3.09
C PHE A 88 11.42 5.60 2.95
N ASP A 89 12.08 4.85 3.83
CA ASP A 89 13.52 4.59 3.74
C ASP A 89 13.85 3.57 2.64
N GLU A 90 12.93 2.63 2.37
CA GLU A 90 13.10 1.57 1.39
C GLU A 90 11.79 1.23 0.66
N TYR A 91 11.88 1.09 -0.67
CA TYR A 91 10.81 0.60 -1.54
C TYR A 91 11.08 -0.86 -1.95
N SER A 92 10.83 -1.78 -1.01
CA SER A 92 10.93 -3.23 -1.21
C SER A 92 9.68 -3.78 -1.88
N GLY A 93 9.85 -4.90 -2.59
CA GLY A 93 8.80 -5.58 -3.34
C GLY A 93 8.88 -7.11 -3.23
N GLU A 94 7.83 -7.82 -3.62
CA GLU A 94 7.82 -9.30 -3.56
C GLU A 94 8.80 -9.93 -4.55
N SER A 95 9.04 -9.23 -5.65
CA SER A 95 9.94 -9.60 -6.74
C SER A 95 11.36 -9.94 -6.25
N PHE A 96 11.85 -9.27 -5.20
CA PHE A 96 13.17 -9.50 -4.62
C PHE A 96 13.31 -10.84 -3.87
N TYR A 97 12.20 -11.45 -3.48
CA TYR A 97 12.22 -12.64 -2.62
C TYR A 97 12.02 -13.94 -3.39
N ARG A 98 12.07 -13.93 -4.73
CA ARG A 98 11.85 -15.14 -5.54
C ARG A 98 12.89 -16.22 -5.27
N GLU A 99 14.18 -15.87 -5.29
CA GLU A 99 15.27 -16.81 -5.02
C GLU A 99 15.29 -17.21 -3.54
N LYS A 100 15.20 -16.22 -2.64
CA LYS A 100 15.13 -16.44 -1.18
C LYS A 100 13.95 -17.32 -0.77
N SER A 101 12.82 -17.28 -1.50
CA SER A 101 11.69 -18.18 -1.26
C SER A 101 12.05 -19.65 -1.48
N GLN A 102 12.91 -19.96 -2.46
CA GLN A 102 13.39 -21.32 -2.69
C GLN A 102 14.35 -21.78 -1.59
N GLU A 103 15.18 -20.88 -1.07
CA GLU A 103 16.05 -21.16 0.08
C GLU A 103 15.22 -21.46 1.34
N VAL A 104 14.15 -20.70 1.58
CA VAL A 104 13.21 -20.94 2.68
C VAL A 104 12.53 -22.31 2.55
N LEU A 105 12.13 -22.72 1.34
CA LEU A 105 11.55 -24.05 1.13
C LEU A 105 12.55 -25.17 1.45
N LYS A 106 13.82 -25.03 1.04
CA LYS A 106 14.89 -25.96 1.40
C LYS A 106 15.13 -25.99 2.91
N LEU A 107 15.08 -24.83 3.56
CA LEU A 107 15.25 -24.72 5.00
C LEU A 107 14.12 -25.44 5.74
N LEU A 108 12.86 -25.26 5.32
CA LEU A 108 11.71 -25.99 5.86
C LEU A 108 11.85 -27.50 5.68
N GLU A 109 12.32 -27.96 4.50
CA GLU A 109 12.58 -29.37 4.22
C GLU A 109 13.69 -29.92 5.13
N SER A 110 14.80 -29.20 5.28
CA SER A 110 15.92 -29.59 6.15
C SER A 110 15.54 -29.71 7.64
N LYS A 111 14.56 -28.92 8.08
CA LYS A 111 14.00 -28.96 9.44
C LYS A 111 12.90 -30.02 9.61
N GLY A 112 12.55 -30.75 8.55
CA GLY A 112 11.48 -31.76 8.57
C GLY A 112 10.07 -31.16 8.72
N LEU A 113 9.89 -29.87 8.45
CA LEU A 113 8.62 -29.16 8.59
C LEU A 113 7.79 -29.17 7.29
N LEU A 114 8.45 -29.44 6.15
CA LEU A 114 7.81 -29.44 4.84
C LEU A 114 7.19 -30.80 4.52
N LEU A 115 5.86 -30.84 4.36
CA LEU A 115 5.11 -32.01 3.96
C LEU A 115 4.67 -31.86 2.49
N LYS A 116 4.77 -32.94 1.70
CA LYS A 116 4.29 -32.97 0.32
C LYS A 116 3.00 -33.79 0.24
N THR A 117 1.96 -33.20 -0.33
CA THR A 117 0.72 -33.90 -0.64
C THR A 117 0.90 -34.86 -1.81
N ILE A 118 -0.04 -35.79 -2.01
CA ILE A 118 -0.07 -36.73 -3.15
C ILE A 118 0.01 -36.00 -4.51
N LYS A 119 -0.53 -34.77 -4.57
CA LYS A 119 -0.54 -33.94 -5.79
C LYS A 119 0.75 -33.13 -5.99
N GLY A 120 1.75 -33.25 -5.12
CA GLY A 120 3.00 -32.51 -5.18
C GLY A 120 2.96 -31.10 -4.57
N THR A 121 1.81 -30.64 -4.07
CA THR A 121 1.70 -29.39 -3.30
C THR A 121 2.44 -29.54 -1.97
N ALA A 122 3.26 -28.56 -1.59
CA ALA A 122 3.95 -28.54 -0.31
C ALA A 122 3.24 -27.67 0.73
N VAL A 123 3.15 -28.20 1.94
CA VAL A 123 2.44 -27.62 3.07
C VAL A 123 3.27 -27.72 4.35
N VAL A 124 2.96 -26.87 5.32
CA VAL A 124 3.55 -26.89 6.66
C VAL A 124 2.42 -27.05 7.67
N ASP A 125 2.55 -28.00 8.60
CA ASP A 125 1.65 -28.14 9.75
C ASP A 125 2.12 -27.23 10.89
N LEU A 126 1.29 -26.24 11.23
CA LEU A 126 1.61 -25.25 12.26
C LEU A 126 1.21 -25.67 13.68
N SER A 127 0.40 -26.73 13.80
CA SER A 127 -0.11 -27.23 15.08
C SER A 127 0.86 -28.21 15.75
N GLY A 128 1.67 -28.90 14.95
CA GLY A 128 2.53 -30.00 15.40
C GLY A 128 1.77 -31.29 15.78
N ASN A 129 0.44 -31.30 15.67
CA ASN A 129 -0.40 -32.46 15.97
C ASN A 129 -1.28 -32.92 14.79
N GLY A 130 -1.07 -32.36 13.60
CA GLY A 130 -1.78 -32.72 12.38
C GLY A 130 -3.17 -32.09 12.25
N ASP A 131 -3.49 -31.02 12.98
CA ASP A 131 -4.77 -30.31 12.82
C ASP A 131 -4.90 -29.71 11.40
N PRO A 132 -5.87 -30.17 10.58
CA PRO A 132 -6.07 -29.66 9.23
C PRO A 132 -6.35 -28.15 9.16
N SER A 133 -6.89 -27.56 10.23
CA SER A 133 -7.20 -26.13 10.29
C SER A 133 -5.94 -25.24 10.36
N SER A 134 -4.83 -25.85 10.76
CA SER A 134 -3.52 -25.23 10.99
C SER A 134 -2.51 -25.54 9.87
N ILE A 135 -2.95 -26.12 8.76
CA ILE A 135 -2.08 -26.37 7.60
C ILE A 135 -1.95 -25.10 6.75
N CYS A 136 -0.70 -24.70 6.46
CA CYS A 136 -0.39 -23.61 5.55
C CYS A 136 0.24 -24.13 4.26
N THR A 137 -0.33 -23.77 3.12
CA THR A 137 0.24 -24.12 1.81
C THR A 137 1.35 -23.15 1.45
N VAL A 138 2.55 -23.68 1.17
CA VAL A 138 3.75 -22.87 0.90
C VAL A 138 4.22 -22.97 -0.56
N MET A 139 3.85 -24.03 -1.26
CA MET A 139 4.21 -24.22 -2.68
C MET A 139 3.14 -25.00 -3.42
N ARG A 140 2.82 -24.58 -4.66
CA ARG A 140 1.93 -25.32 -5.55
C ARG A 140 2.61 -26.57 -6.12
N SER A 141 1.82 -27.44 -6.73
CA SER A 141 2.31 -28.65 -7.41
C SER A 141 3.24 -28.38 -8.59
N ASP A 142 3.19 -27.18 -9.17
CA ASP A 142 4.05 -26.72 -10.27
C ASP A 142 5.40 -26.15 -9.79
N GLY A 143 5.67 -26.16 -8.47
CA GLY A 143 6.89 -25.61 -7.88
C GLY A 143 6.84 -24.10 -7.58
N THR A 144 5.73 -23.43 -7.91
CA THR A 144 5.58 -22.00 -7.65
C THR A 144 5.39 -21.73 -6.16
N SER A 145 6.29 -20.92 -5.58
CA SER A 145 6.18 -20.41 -4.20
C SER A 145 4.93 -19.52 -4.03
N LEU A 146 4.24 -19.66 -2.90
CA LEU A 146 3.09 -18.81 -2.55
C LEU A 146 3.49 -17.59 -1.70
N TYR A 147 2.54 -16.68 -1.49
CA TYR A 147 2.75 -15.46 -0.69
C TYR A 147 3.29 -15.74 0.71
N ALA A 148 2.81 -16.80 1.38
CA ALA A 148 3.29 -17.18 2.71
C ALA A 148 4.80 -17.45 2.73
N THR A 149 5.33 -18.10 1.69
CA THR A 149 6.77 -18.38 1.53
C THR A 149 7.57 -17.12 1.24
N ARG A 150 6.99 -16.20 0.45
CA ARG A 150 7.62 -14.91 0.12
C ARG A 150 7.71 -14.00 1.34
N ASP A 151 6.64 -13.89 2.12
CA ASP A 151 6.63 -13.11 3.36
C ASP A 151 7.53 -13.72 4.43
N LEU A 152 7.63 -15.05 4.48
CA LEU A 152 8.58 -15.74 5.35
C LEU A 152 10.03 -15.42 4.96
N ALA A 153 10.35 -15.47 3.66
CA ALA A 153 11.66 -15.07 3.13
C ALA A 153 11.96 -13.58 3.41
N ALA A 154 10.96 -12.71 3.25
CA ALA A 154 11.10 -11.28 3.54
C ALA A 154 11.32 -11.00 5.03
N ALA A 155 10.65 -11.73 5.92
CA ALA A 155 10.84 -11.57 7.36
C ALA A 155 12.27 -11.95 7.79
N ILE A 156 12.78 -13.09 7.28
CA ILE A 156 14.14 -13.55 7.58
C ILE A 156 15.17 -12.56 7.03
N ASP A 157 15.02 -12.14 5.77
CA ASP A 157 15.95 -11.18 5.15
C ASP A 157 15.98 -9.84 5.88
N ARG A 158 14.83 -9.33 6.32
CA ARG A 158 14.76 -8.10 7.11
C ARG A 158 15.42 -8.26 8.47
N MET A 159 15.31 -9.43 9.10
CA MET A 159 16.01 -9.71 10.34
C MET A 159 17.53 -9.74 10.12
N ASP A 160 18.00 -10.37 9.05
CA ASP A 160 19.42 -10.43 8.72
C ASP A 160 19.99 -9.05 8.38
N LYS A 161 19.22 -8.23 7.65
CA LYS A 161 19.62 -6.88 7.22
C LYS A 161 19.58 -5.85 8.34
N TYR A 162 18.56 -5.88 9.18
CA TYR A 162 18.28 -4.82 10.15
C TYR A 162 18.45 -5.22 11.60
N ASN A 163 18.46 -6.52 11.91
CA ASN A 163 18.49 -7.05 13.27
C ASN A 163 17.49 -6.31 14.19
N PHE A 164 16.24 -6.25 13.76
CA PHE A 164 15.23 -5.38 14.38
C PHE A 164 14.81 -5.86 15.78
N ASP A 165 14.43 -4.89 16.63
CA ASP A 165 13.79 -5.14 17.92
C ASP A 165 12.28 -5.38 17.80
N THR A 166 11.65 -4.80 16.78
CA THR A 166 10.21 -4.96 16.51
C THR A 166 9.93 -4.75 15.02
N MET A 167 9.08 -5.61 14.44
CA MET A 167 8.62 -5.48 13.04
C MET A 167 7.09 -5.44 13.01
N ILE A 168 6.52 -4.35 12.50
CA ILE A 168 5.07 -4.12 12.46
C ILE A 168 4.56 -4.23 11.02
N TYR A 169 3.64 -5.16 10.79
CA TYR A 169 2.93 -5.36 9.54
C TYR A 169 1.57 -4.67 9.59
N VAL A 170 1.37 -3.64 8.78
CA VAL A 170 0.11 -2.87 8.71
C VAL A 170 -0.63 -3.23 7.42
N THR A 171 -1.66 -4.07 7.52
CA THR A 171 -2.45 -4.53 6.35
C THR A 171 -3.94 -4.61 6.66
N ASP A 172 -4.76 -4.91 5.66
CA ASP A 172 -6.19 -5.12 5.89
C ASP A 172 -6.45 -6.30 6.83
N LYS A 173 -7.57 -6.24 7.55
CA LYS A 173 -7.98 -7.27 8.52
C LYS A 173 -8.22 -8.65 7.91
N GLY A 174 -8.45 -8.75 6.59
CA GLY A 174 -8.59 -10.01 5.88
C GLY A 174 -7.30 -10.83 5.88
N GLN A 175 -6.14 -10.19 5.99
CA GLN A 175 -4.82 -10.85 6.04
C GLN A 175 -4.44 -11.36 7.44
N LYS A 176 -5.33 -11.22 8.44
CA LYS A 176 -5.02 -11.63 9.83
C LYS A 176 -4.60 -13.10 9.91
N LYS A 177 -5.34 -14.01 9.26
CA LYS A 177 -5.01 -15.44 9.27
C LYS A 177 -3.65 -15.71 8.63
N HIS A 178 -3.35 -15.01 7.53
CA HIS A 178 -2.08 -15.14 6.81
C HIS A 178 -0.88 -14.78 7.70
N PHE A 179 -0.87 -13.60 8.33
CA PHE A 179 0.25 -13.21 9.20
C PHE A 179 0.35 -14.07 10.46
N GLN A 180 -0.77 -14.54 11.01
CA GLN A 180 -0.74 -15.54 12.09
C GLN A 180 -0.01 -16.81 11.65
N GLN A 181 -0.26 -17.29 10.43
CA GLN A 181 0.42 -18.46 9.87
C GLN A 181 1.92 -18.18 9.64
N VAL A 182 2.28 -17.02 9.09
CA VAL A 182 3.68 -16.63 8.86
C VAL A 182 4.46 -16.55 10.18
N PHE A 183 3.91 -15.91 11.21
CA PHE A 183 4.57 -15.78 12.51
C PHE A 183 4.69 -17.13 13.22
N GLN A 184 3.66 -17.98 13.12
CA GLN A 184 3.74 -19.34 13.65
C GLN A 184 4.79 -20.18 12.90
N MET A 185 4.92 -20.04 11.58
CA MET A 185 5.99 -20.68 10.80
C MET A 185 7.37 -20.26 11.31
N LEU A 186 7.60 -18.94 11.49
CA LEU A 186 8.85 -18.44 12.06
C LEU A 186 9.16 -19.06 13.42
N LYS A 187 8.14 -19.18 14.29
CA LYS A 187 8.28 -19.77 15.62
C LYS A 187 8.67 -21.26 15.56
N ILE A 188 7.97 -22.08 14.77
CA ILE A 188 8.30 -23.52 14.65
C ILE A 188 9.63 -23.76 13.91
N MET A 189 10.09 -22.81 13.10
CA MET A 189 11.44 -22.83 12.51
C MET A 189 12.54 -22.56 13.55
N GLY A 190 12.17 -22.14 14.77
CA GLY A 190 13.09 -21.88 15.87
C GLY A 190 13.64 -20.45 15.89
N TYR A 191 12.93 -19.49 15.28
CA TYR A 191 13.30 -18.08 15.35
C TYR A 191 12.68 -17.41 16.57
N ASP A 192 13.48 -17.19 17.61
CA ASP A 192 13.02 -16.54 18.86
C ASP A 192 12.49 -15.12 18.63
N TRP A 193 13.00 -14.42 17.60
CA TRP A 193 12.55 -13.09 17.22
C TRP A 193 11.16 -13.07 16.57
N ALA A 194 10.54 -14.23 16.29
CA ALA A 194 9.17 -14.30 15.76
C ALA A 194 8.16 -13.55 16.64
N GLU A 195 8.39 -13.52 17.97
CA GLU A 195 7.52 -12.81 18.92
C GLU A 195 7.64 -11.28 18.83
N ARG A 196 8.67 -10.78 18.12
CA ARG A 196 8.87 -9.34 17.82
C ARG A 196 8.07 -8.88 16.60
N CYS A 197 7.50 -9.82 15.84
CA CYS A 197 6.66 -9.53 14.68
C CYS A 197 5.22 -9.28 15.13
N GLN A 198 4.65 -8.13 14.76
CA GLN A 198 3.30 -7.72 15.13
C GLN A 198 2.47 -7.44 13.88
N HIS A 199 1.23 -7.91 13.87
CA HIS A 199 0.26 -7.56 12.85
C HIS A 199 -0.72 -6.51 13.40
N VAL A 200 -0.82 -5.38 12.71
CA VAL A 200 -1.76 -4.30 13.00
C VAL A 200 -2.79 -4.25 11.86
N PRO A 201 -3.89 -5.00 11.98
CA PRO A 201 -4.92 -5.03 10.96
C PRO A 201 -5.76 -3.75 10.95
N PHE A 202 -6.31 -3.39 9.79
CA PHE A 202 -7.27 -2.30 9.64
C PHE A 202 -8.54 -2.69 8.87
N GLY A 203 -9.65 -1.97 9.13
CA GLY A 203 -10.92 -2.10 8.39
C GLY A 203 -10.90 -1.40 7.02
N VAL A 204 -11.90 -1.70 6.20
CA VAL A 204 -11.98 -1.26 4.79
C VAL A 204 -12.81 0.02 4.65
N VAL A 205 -12.37 0.92 3.77
CA VAL A 205 -13.11 2.11 3.38
C VAL A 205 -14.08 1.77 2.26
N GLN A 206 -15.37 1.94 2.50
CA GLN A 206 -16.42 1.62 1.53
C GLN A 206 -16.95 2.87 0.84
N GLY A 207 -17.16 2.80 -0.48
CA GLY A 207 -17.85 3.85 -1.23
C GLY A 207 -17.03 5.13 -1.45
N MET A 208 -15.71 5.08 -1.30
CA MET A 208 -14.86 6.17 -1.77
C MET A 208 -14.84 6.17 -3.30
N LYS A 209 -15.38 7.23 -3.89
CA LYS A 209 -15.37 7.49 -5.33
C LYS A 209 -14.98 8.94 -5.59
N THR A 210 -14.16 9.15 -6.62
CA THR A 210 -13.84 10.47 -7.15
C THR A 210 -14.78 10.81 -8.31
N ARG A 211 -14.74 12.06 -8.80
CA ARG A 211 -15.53 12.47 -9.96
C ARG A 211 -15.18 11.72 -11.24
N ARG A 212 -14.02 11.05 -11.28
CA ARG A 212 -13.46 10.37 -12.46
C ARG A 212 -13.94 8.94 -12.67
N GLY A 213 -14.66 8.33 -11.72
CA GLY A 213 -15.30 7.02 -11.92
C GLY A 213 -15.11 6.02 -10.78
N ASP A 214 -15.15 4.73 -11.13
CA ASP A 214 -15.18 3.61 -10.17
C ASP A 214 -13.80 3.25 -9.57
N VAL A 215 -12.71 3.53 -10.29
CA VAL A 215 -11.34 3.31 -9.79
C VAL A 215 -10.83 4.61 -9.21
N THR A 216 -10.34 4.53 -7.97
CA THR A 216 -9.91 5.71 -7.21
C THR A 216 -8.42 5.64 -6.94
N PHE A 217 -7.63 6.48 -7.63
CA PHE A 217 -6.22 6.67 -7.33
C PHE A 217 -6.05 7.62 -6.15
N LEU A 218 -5.02 7.39 -5.34
CA LEU A 218 -4.71 8.27 -4.21
C LEU A 218 -4.49 9.71 -4.68
N GLU A 219 -3.79 9.93 -5.79
CA GLU A 219 -3.61 11.27 -6.35
C GLU A 219 -4.95 11.97 -6.66
N ASP A 220 -5.92 11.24 -7.23
CA ASP A 220 -7.25 11.79 -7.51
C ASP A 220 -8.00 12.15 -6.22
N VAL A 221 -7.86 11.35 -5.16
CA VAL A 221 -8.42 11.66 -3.84
C VAL A 221 -7.82 12.96 -3.29
N LEU A 222 -6.50 13.10 -3.35
CA LEU A 222 -5.80 14.30 -2.88
C LEU A 222 -6.18 15.55 -3.69
N ASN A 223 -6.33 15.41 -5.01
CA ASN A 223 -6.77 16.49 -5.89
C ASN A 223 -8.23 16.90 -5.61
N GLU A 224 -9.14 15.93 -5.43
CA GLU A 224 -10.54 16.19 -5.07
C GLU A 224 -10.63 16.89 -3.70
N ILE A 225 -9.76 16.52 -2.76
CA ILE A 225 -9.69 17.15 -1.45
C ILE A 225 -9.32 18.63 -1.55
N GLN A 226 -8.25 18.94 -2.27
CA GLN A 226 -7.82 20.32 -2.47
C GLN A 226 -8.91 21.13 -3.17
N LEU A 227 -9.53 20.58 -4.22
CA LEU A 227 -10.61 21.24 -4.96
C LEU A 227 -11.81 21.57 -4.05
N ARG A 228 -12.32 20.60 -3.29
CA ARG A 228 -13.46 20.80 -2.39
C ARG A 228 -13.13 21.80 -1.29
N MET A 229 -11.92 21.74 -0.74
CA MET A 229 -11.52 22.67 0.31
C MET A 229 -11.39 24.11 -0.23
N LEU A 230 -10.88 24.30 -1.45
CA LEU A 230 -10.87 25.60 -2.11
C LEU A 230 -12.28 26.16 -2.29
N GLN A 231 -13.23 25.34 -2.73
CA GLN A 231 -14.64 25.74 -2.89
C GLN A 231 -15.26 26.17 -1.56
N ASN A 232 -15.04 25.37 -0.50
CA ASN A 232 -15.52 25.67 0.84
C ASN A 232 -14.93 26.98 1.38
N MET A 233 -13.61 27.20 1.21
CA MET A 233 -12.95 28.44 1.64
C MET A 233 -13.49 29.67 0.90
N ALA A 234 -13.71 29.56 -0.42
CA ALA A 234 -14.25 30.64 -1.24
C ALA A 234 -15.69 31.04 -0.85
N SER A 235 -16.49 30.08 -0.36
CA SER A 235 -17.86 30.36 0.10
C SER A 235 -17.94 31.17 1.41
N ILE A 236 -16.86 31.24 2.18
CA ILE A 236 -16.83 31.90 3.50
C ILE A 236 -16.30 33.32 3.36
N LYS A 237 -17.20 34.31 3.42
CA LYS A 237 -16.93 35.75 3.21
C LYS A 237 -15.99 36.39 4.25
N THR A 238 -15.71 35.72 5.37
CA THR A 238 -14.94 36.27 6.51
C THR A 238 -13.46 35.89 6.50
N THR A 239 -12.99 35.19 5.47
CA THR A 239 -11.60 34.71 5.40
C THR A 239 -10.68 35.84 4.96
N LYS A 240 -9.62 36.13 5.74
CA LYS A 240 -8.54 37.02 5.31
C LYS A 240 -7.96 36.53 3.98
N GLU A 241 -7.54 37.44 3.11
CA GLU A 241 -6.82 37.06 1.89
C GLU A 241 -5.61 36.20 2.25
N LEU A 242 -5.60 34.99 1.74
CA LEU A 242 -4.52 34.03 1.97
C LEU A 242 -3.47 34.22 0.89
N LYS A 243 -2.20 34.29 1.30
CA LYS A 243 -1.06 34.37 0.36
C LYS A 243 -0.98 33.15 -0.57
N ASN A 244 -1.37 31.97 -0.08
CA ASN A 244 -1.39 30.73 -0.85
C ASN A 244 -2.65 29.90 -0.51
N PRO A 245 -3.79 30.15 -1.19
CA PRO A 245 -5.04 29.45 -0.91
C PRO A 245 -4.97 27.96 -1.27
N GLN A 246 -4.20 27.58 -2.30
CA GLN A 246 -4.06 26.19 -2.77
C GLN A 246 -3.34 25.31 -1.75
N GLU A 247 -2.20 25.78 -1.24
CA GLU A 247 -1.44 25.07 -0.20
C GLU A 247 -2.24 24.97 1.11
N THR A 248 -2.97 26.03 1.47
CA THR A 248 -3.84 26.03 2.66
C THR A 248 -4.96 25.02 2.49
N ALA A 249 -5.63 25.00 1.33
CA ALA A 249 -6.68 24.04 1.03
C ALA A 249 -6.19 22.59 1.07
N GLU A 250 -4.99 22.32 0.55
CA GLU A 250 -4.38 21.00 0.63
C GLU A 250 -4.11 20.59 2.08
N ARG A 251 -3.46 21.44 2.88
CA ARG A 251 -3.18 21.12 4.29
C ARG A 251 -4.44 20.90 5.13
N VAL A 252 -5.43 21.78 5.01
CA VAL A 252 -6.69 21.67 5.75
C VAL A 252 -7.47 20.44 5.29
N GLY A 253 -7.51 20.20 3.98
CA GLY A 253 -8.18 19.05 3.40
C GLY A 253 -7.53 17.71 3.78
N LEU A 254 -6.20 17.64 3.82
CA LEU A 254 -5.46 16.47 4.29
C LEU A 254 -5.75 16.17 5.76
N ALA A 255 -5.73 17.20 6.62
CA ALA A 255 -6.10 17.04 8.02
C ALA A 255 -7.54 16.54 8.16
N ALA A 256 -8.47 17.06 7.35
CA ALA A 256 -9.86 16.62 7.31
C ALA A 256 -9.99 15.13 6.96
N LEU A 257 -9.27 14.68 5.91
CA LEU A 257 -9.27 13.28 5.49
C LEU A 257 -8.71 12.35 6.57
N ILE A 258 -7.53 12.68 7.13
CA ILE A 258 -6.84 11.82 8.09
C ILE A 258 -7.64 11.71 9.39
N ILE A 259 -8.16 12.83 9.90
CA ILE A 259 -8.99 12.82 11.12
C ILE A 259 -10.29 12.05 10.89
N GLN A 260 -10.90 12.13 9.71
CA GLN A 260 -12.09 11.33 9.40
C GLN A 260 -11.79 9.83 9.40
N ASP A 261 -10.63 9.41 8.89
CA ASP A 261 -10.21 8.01 8.90
C ASP A 261 -9.88 7.52 10.34
N PHE A 262 -9.31 8.40 11.17
CA PHE A 262 -8.83 8.07 12.53
C PHE A 262 -9.93 8.18 13.60
N LYS A 263 -11.08 8.74 13.26
CA LYS A 263 -12.22 8.90 14.19
C LYS A 263 -12.85 7.57 14.57
N GLY A 264 -12.80 6.58 13.68
CA GLY A 264 -13.31 5.23 13.92
C GLY A 264 -12.28 4.32 14.59
N LEU A 265 -12.75 3.21 15.16
CA LEU A 265 -11.85 2.15 15.60
C LEU A 265 -11.08 1.60 14.39
N LEU A 266 -9.79 1.31 14.57
CA LEU A 266 -8.90 0.87 13.49
C LEU A 266 -9.44 -0.35 12.71
N LEU A 267 -10.10 -1.29 13.40
CA LEU A 267 -10.64 -2.54 12.82
C LEU A 267 -12.01 -2.37 12.14
N SER A 268 -12.69 -1.26 12.37
CA SER A 268 -14.04 -1.04 11.86
C SER A 268 -13.99 -0.63 10.40
N ASP A 269 -14.89 -1.23 9.61
CA ASP A 269 -15.17 -0.73 8.27
C ASP A 269 -15.99 0.55 8.38
N TYR A 270 -15.83 1.47 7.43
CA TYR A 270 -16.68 2.65 7.40
C TYR A 270 -17.03 3.09 5.99
N LYS A 271 -18.24 3.64 5.85
CA LYS A 271 -18.70 4.24 4.60
C LYS A 271 -18.14 5.65 4.47
N PHE A 272 -17.36 5.90 3.43
CA PHE A 272 -16.81 7.20 3.14
C PHE A 272 -17.90 8.21 2.75
N SER A 273 -17.74 9.47 3.16
CA SER A 273 -18.63 10.57 2.79
C SER A 273 -17.84 11.87 2.76
N TRP A 274 -17.80 12.50 1.58
CA TRP A 274 -17.18 13.80 1.39
C TRP A 274 -17.79 14.88 2.28
N ASP A 275 -19.12 14.86 2.45
CA ASP A 275 -19.82 15.84 3.29
C ASP A 275 -19.37 15.74 4.75
N ARG A 276 -19.15 14.52 5.26
CA ARG A 276 -18.63 14.32 6.63
C ARG A 276 -17.18 14.79 6.78
N VAL A 277 -16.32 14.53 5.80
CA VAL A 277 -14.91 14.98 5.82
C VAL A 277 -14.83 16.50 5.97
N PHE A 278 -15.64 17.25 5.21
CA PHE A 278 -15.54 18.70 5.10
C PHE A 278 -16.49 19.48 6.02
N GLN A 279 -17.15 18.83 6.96
CA GLN A 279 -17.99 19.52 7.95
C GLN A 279 -17.16 20.52 8.78
N SER A 280 -17.62 21.77 8.82
CA SER A 280 -16.97 22.86 9.54
C SER A 280 -17.22 22.87 11.05
N ARG A 281 -18.16 22.04 11.52
CA ARG A 281 -18.54 21.90 12.94
C ARG A 281 -18.41 20.45 13.37
N GLY A 282 -18.10 20.24 14.65
CA GLY A 282 -17.91 18.93 15.28
C GLY A 282 -16.47 18.46 15.25
N ASP A 283 -16.26 17.18 15.60
CA ASP A 283 -14.91 16.59 15.67
C ASP A 283 -14.42 16.21 14.27
N THR A 284 -13.97 17.22 13.53
CA THR A 284 -13.44 17.10 12.16
C THR A 284 -12.05 17.74 12.06
N GLY A 285 -11.25 17.31 11.08
CA GLY A 285 -9.94 17.93 10.84
C GLY A 285 -10.04 19.39 10.42
N VAL A 286 -11.13 19.80 9.75
CA VAL A 286 -11.40 21.21 9.43
C VAL A 286 -11.55 22.03 10.71
N PHE A 287 -12.32 21.54 11.68
CA PHE A 287 -12.52 22.25 12.94
C PHE A 287 -11.24 22.34 13.78
N LEU A 288 -10.43 21.28 13.80
CA LEU A 288 -9.12 21.28 14.48
C LEU A 288 -8.17 22.32 13.87
N GLN A 289 -8.07 22.38 12.54
CA GLN A 289 -7.24 23.36 11.84
C GLN A 289 -7.75 24.81 12.04
N TYR A 290 -9.07 25.01 12.02
CA TYR A 290 -9.68 26.29 12.34
C TYR A 290 -9.34 26.74 13.77
N THR A 291 -9.46 25.84 14.75
CA THR A 291 -9.15 26.12 16.16
C THR A 291 -7.68 26.50 16.32
N HIS A 292 -6.77 25.75 15.71
CA HIS A 292 -5.34 26.07 15.68
C HIS A 292 -5.07 27.46 15.09
N ALA A 293 -5.64 27.77 13.92
CA ALA A 293 -5.48 29.07 13.26
C ALA A 293 -6.01 30.23 14.12
N ARG A 294 -7.14 30.03 14.79
CA ARG A 294 -7.74 31.03 15.69
C ARG A 294 -6.86 31.27 16.91
N LEU A 295 -6.36 30.23 17.56
CA LEU A 295 -5.43 30.36 18.68
C LEU A 295 -4.16 31.10 18.27
N HIS A 296 -3.56 30.72 17.13
CA HIS A 296 -2.38 31.42 16.59
C HIS A 296 -2.65 32.91 16.31
N SER A 297 -3.84 33.25 15.79
CA SER A 297 -4.24 34.64 15.58
C SER A 297 -4.40 35.43 16.88
N ILE A 298 -4.89 34.80 17.96
CA ILE A 298 -5.00 35.44 19.29
C ILE A 298 -3.60 35.70 19.84
N PHE A 299 -2.72 34.70 19.81
CA PHE A 299 -1.33 34.85 20.25
C PHE A 299 -0.57 35.92 19.47
N SER A 300 -0.73 35.95 18.14
CA SER A 300 -0.08 36.97 17.30
C SER A 300 -0.61 38.38 17.54
N GLY A 301 -1.85 38.52 18.05
CA GLY A 301 -2.46 39.79 18.40
C GLY A 301 -2.06 40.29 19.80
N MET A 302 -1.52 39.43 20.65
CA MET A 302 -0.98 39.79 21.96
C MET A 302 0.53 40.04 21.82
N MET A 303 1.00 41.27 22.07
CA MET A 303 2.44 41.59 22.09
C MET A 303 3.13 40.94 23.31
N PHE A 304 3.37 39.63 23.29
CA PHE A 304 4.27 38.97 24.24
C PHE A 304 5.72 39.07 23.74
N SER A 305 6.68 39.33 24.65
CA SER A 305 8.11 39.18 24.35
C SER A 305 8.36 37.75 23.90
N ARG A 306 9.09 37.60 22.79
CA ARG A 306 9.37 36.30 22.17
C ARG A 306 10.43 35.54 22.97
N ASP A 307 10.12 35.08 24.18
CA ASP A 307 11.05 34.29 24.99
C ASP A 307 10.70 32.81 25.08
N HIS A 308 9.56 32.37 24.54
CA HIS A 308 9.16 30.95 24.60
C HIS A 308 8.68 30.44 23.24
N GLN A 309 9.56 29.67 22.59
CA GLN A 309 9.26 28.93 21.37
C GLN A 309 8.44 27.67 21.75
N VAL A 310 7.12 27.80 21.79
CA VAL A 310 6.26 26.65 22.05
C VAL A 310 6.11 25.83 20.76
N CYS A 311 6.87 24.75 20.67
CA CYS A 311 6.83 23.81 19.56
C CYS A 311 5.71 22.78 19.77
N PHE A 312 4.51 23.04 19.26
CA PHE A 312 3.46 22.02 19.18
C PHE A 312 3.65 21.16 17.93
N CYS A 313 4.48 20.13 18.06
CA CYS A 313 4.60 19.09 17.06
C CYS A 313 3.46 18.09 17.25
N LEU A 314 2.38 18.21 16.48
CA LEU A 314 1.50 17.06 16.24
C LEU A 314 2.36 16.00 15.58
N SER A 315 2.66 14.94 16.33
CA SER A 315 3.56 13.86 15.93
C SER A 315 3.18 13.34 14.54
N LYS A 316 4.04 13.60 13.55
CA LYS A 316 3.89 13.21 12.13
C LYS A 316 3.83 11.69 11.91
N TRP A 317 4.13 10.89 12.92
CA TRP A 317 4.52 9.49 12.75
C TRP A 317 3.37 8.47 12.58
N LEU A 318 2.11 8.83 12.86
CA LEU A 318 0.99 7.90 12.66
C LEU A 318 0.09 8.26 11.46
N LEU A 319 0.15 9.48 10.93
CA LEU A 319 -0.86 10.04 10.00
C LEU A 319 -0.78 9.52 8.54
N ALA A 320 0.20 8.69 8.23
CA ALA A 320 0.71 8.49 6.88
C ALA A 320 0.35 7.13 6.25
N PHE A 321 0.11 6.09 7.06
CA PHE A 321 0.12 4.71 6.58
C PHE A 321 -1.25 4.16 6.13
N LEU A 322 -2.38 4.69 6.64
CA LEU A 322 -3.67 4.00 6.53
C LEU A 322 -4.44 4.32 5.24
N LEU A 323 -4.38 5.57 4.76
CA LEU A 323 -5.19 6.01 3.60
C LEU A 323 -4.81 5.31 2.27
N PRO A 324 -3.53 5.15 1.91
CA PRO A 324 -3.12 4.51 0.65
C PRO A 324 -3.51 3.03 0.59
N SER A 325 -3.41 2.30 1.70
CA SER A 325 -3.69 0.86 1.77
C SER A 325 -5.17 0.53 1.95
N ARG A 326 -5.98 1.50 2.41
CA ARG A 326 -7.45 1.36 2.56
C ARG A 326 -8.22 1.75 1.31
N VAL A 327 -7.66 2.63 0.48
CA VAL A 327 -8.16 2.92 -0.86
C VAL A 327 -7.59 1.83 -1.75
N ASN A 328 -8.46 0.94 -2.24
CA ASN A 328 -8.14 -0.26 -2.99
C ASN A 328 -7.46 0.08 -4.34
N SER A 329 -6.25 0.67 -4.30
CA SER A 329 -5.51 1.17 -5.46
C SER A 329 -4.82 -0.02 -6.10
N PRO A 330 -5.27 -0.45 -7.29
CA PRO A 330 -4.83 -1.71 -7.88
C PRO A 330 -3.34 -1.68 -8.26
N VAL A 331 -2.74 -0.50 -8.46
CA VAL A 331 -1.42 -0.39 -9.10
C VAL A 331 -0.25 -0.66 -8.15
N ALA A 332 -0.42 -0.45 -6.83
CA ALA A 332 0.63 -0.70 -5.84
C ALA A 332 1.11 -2.15 -5.80
N ALA A 333 0.26 -3.11 -6.20
CA ALA A 333 0.58 -4.52 -6.24
C ALA A 333 1.29 -4.99 -7.53
N PHE A 334 1.37 -4.14 -8.57
CA PHE A 334 1.87 -4.57 -9.88
C PHE A 334 3.35 -4.27 -10.13
N CYS A 335 3.91 -3.27 -9.44
CA CYS A 335 5.25 -2.74 -9.70
C CYS A 335 6.24 -2.92 -8.53
N LEU A 336 5.76 -3.30 -7.35
CA LEU A 336 6.54 -3.70 -6.18
C LEU A 336 6.36 -5.21 -6.00
#